data_AF-A0A9X2MBC0-F1
#
_entry.id   AF-A0A9X2MBC0-F1
#
_cell.length_a   1.000
_cell.length_b   1.000
_cell.length_c   1.000
_cell.angle_alpha   90.00
_cell.angle_beta   90.00
_cell.angle_gamma   90.00
#
_symmetry.space_group_name_H-M   'P 1'
#
loop_
_entity.id
_entity.type
_entity.pdbx_description
1 polymer ?
#
loop_
_entity_poly.entity_id
_entity_poly.type
_entity_poly.pdbx_seq_one_letter_code
_entity_poly.pdbx_strand_id
1 'polypeptide(L)'
;MPRSLRVALTDGQQREPHAFLARRDLTAYTRQRAECIRFLDRGRTVSEVADLLECHPVTVRAAVHRFADGGIEALPDAPRPGRPAKPLGPDDRSALAELLDVSAEAGITWSAPALRDWLRVERGVEISADWLSELLHRDGFRGKRTRDSVRHKANPVLQQAARAHLEDLRPCGRPHTPENAT
;
A
#
# COMPACT_ATOMS: atom_id res chain seq x y z
N MET A 1 39.79 25.91 -17.47
CA MET A 1 38.65 26.84 -17.36
C MET A 1 37.37 26.05 -17.58
N PRO A 2 36.46 25.91 -16.60
CA PRO A 2 35.20 25.21 -16.85
C PRO A 2 34.39 25.99 -17.89
N ARG A 3 33.80 25.25 -18.85
CA ARG A 3 32.93 25.83 -19.88
C ARG A 3 31.69 26.39 -19.20
N SER A 4 31.50 27.70 -19.28
CA SER A 4 30.30 28.36 -18.79
C SER A 4 29.12 27.97 -19.65
N LEU A 5 28.12 27.32 -19.04
CA LEU A 5 26.83 27.12 -19.68
C LEU A 5 26.01 28.40 -19.52
N ARG A 6 25.58 28.97 -20.63
CA ARG A 6 24.62 30.07 -20.69
C ARG A 6 23.36 29.56 -21.36
N VAL A 7 22.21 29.94 -20.84
CA VAL A 7 20.90 29.68 -21.45
C VAL A 7 20.42 31.00 -22.01
N ALA A 8 20.22 31.09 -23.33
CA ALA A 8 19.56 32.24 -23.95
C ALA A 8 18.11 31.82 -24.20
N LEU A 9 17.17 32.42 -23.46
CA LEU A 9 15.74 32.20 -23.71
C LEU A 9 15.24 33.18 -24.76
N THR A 10 14.21 32.80 -25.51
CA THR A 10 13.46 33.74 -26.35
C THR A 10 12.56 34.63 -25.50
N ASP A 11 12.19 35.82 -25.98
CA ASP A 11 11.34 36.78 -25.24
C ASP A 11 10.03 36.16 -24.70
N GLY A 12 9.45 35.18 -25.41
CA GLY A 12 8.29 34.42 -24.94
C GLY A 12 8.61 33.52 -23.75
N GLN A 13 9.73 32.81 -23.81
CA GLN A 13 10.21 31.92 -22.75
C GLN A 13 10.70 32.68 -21.51
N GLN A 14 11.11 33.95 -21.63
CA GLN A 14 11.51 34.75 -20.48
C GLN A 14 10.36 35.06 -19.52
N ARG A 15 9.12 35.21 -20.04
CA ARG A 15 7.95 35.47 -19.20
C ARG A 15 7.51 34.23 -18.41
N GLU A 16 7.80 33.04 -18.92
CA GLU A 16 7.39 31.77 -18.30
C GLU A 16 7.98 31.58 -16.88
N PRO A 17 9.30 31.66 -16.64
CA PRO A 17 9.86 31.58 -15.29
C PRO A 17 9.31 32.65 -14.35
N HIS A 18 9.10 33.86 -14.85
CA HIS A 18 8.59 34.98 -14.07
C HIS A 18 7.14 34.73 -13.59
N ALA A 19 6.25 34.33 -14.49
CA ALA A 19 4.88 33.97 -14.15
C ALA A 19 4.83 32.72 -13.26
N PHE A 20 5.67 31.73 -13.55
CA PHE A 20 5.73 30.49 -12.80
C PHE A 20 6.16 30.73 -11.35
N LEU A 21 7.19 31.55 -11.12
CA LEU A 21 7.66 31.89 -9.77
C LEU A 21 6.66 32.67 -8.91
N ALA A 22 5.66 33.33 -9.52
CA ALA A 22 4.58 34.02 -8.81
C ALA A 22 3.61 33.05 -8.10
N ARG A 23 3.58 31.78 -8.53
CA ARG A 23 2.78 30.73 -7.92
C ARG A 23 3.19 30.48 -6.46
N ARG A 24 2.19 30.26 -5.59
CA ARG A 24 2.40 30.01 -4.16
C ARG A 24 2.49 28.52 -3.81
N ASP A 25 2.02 27.65 -4.69
CA ASP A 25 1.92 26.19 -4.53
C ASP A 25 3.19 25.43 -4.97
N LEU A 26 4.30 26.14 -5.22
CA LEU A 26 5.54 25.52 -5.64
C LEU A 26 6.31 24.93 -4.46
N THR A 27 6.79 23.70 -4.64
CA THR A 27 7.79 23.11 -3.73
C THR A 27 9.09 23.92 -3.76
N ALA A 28 9.89 23.83 -2.69
CA ALA A 28 11.19 24.49 -2.61
C ALA A 28 12.11 24.11 -3.79
N TYR A 29 12.17 22.83 -4.15
CA TYR A 29 12.98 22.34 -5.27
C TYR A 29 12.50 22.85 -6.63
N THR A 30 11.17 22.86 -6.86
CA THR A 30 10.58 23.39 -8.09
C THR A 30 10.91 24.88 -8.25
N ARG A 31 10.77 25.66 -7.17
CA ARG A 31 11.10 27.09 -7.16
C ARG A 31 12.59 27.32 -7.43
N GLN A 32 13.46 26.58 -6.76
CA GLN A 32 14.91 26.68 -6.94
C GLN A 32 15.32 26.42 -8.39
N ARG A 33 14.77 25.39 -9.04
CA ARG A 33 15.07 25.10 -10.45
C ARG A 33 14.61 26.22 -11.37
N ALA A 34 13.44 26.81 -11.14
CA ALA A 34 12.96 27.95 -11.92
C ALA A 34 13.82 29.20 -11.72
N GLU A 35 14.30 29.45 -10.49
CA GLU A 35 15.28 30.50 -10.19
C GLU A 35 16.61 30.28 -10.93
N CYS A 36 17.11 29.04 -11.01
CA CYS A 36 18.31 28.72 -11.79
C CYS A 36 18.15 29.20 -13.25
N ILE A 37 17.04 28.85 -13.89
CA ILE A 37 16.77 29.23 -15.29
C ILE A 37 16.68 30.75 -15.43
N ARG A 38 15.96 31.42 -14.53
CA ARG A 38 15.83 32.88 -14.53
C ARG A 38 17.19 33.59 -14.43
N PHE A 39 18.08 33.13 -13.55
CA PHE A 39 19.40 33.77 -13.41
C PHE A 39 20.33 33.50 -14.59
N LEU A 40 20.29 32.29 -15.16
CA LEU A 40 21.06 31.95 -16.36
C LEU A 40 20.63 32.78 -17.58
N ASP A 41 19.31 33.01 -17.74
CA ASP A 41 18.76 33.89 -18.77
C ASP A 41 19.23 35.35 -18.60
N ARG A 42 19.38 35.81 -17.34
CA ARG A 42 20.01 37.10 -17.02
C ARG A 42 21.53 37.13 -17.19
N GLY A 43 22.09 36.15 -17.89
CA GLY A 43 23.50 36.08 -18.26
C GLY A 43 24.45 35.64 -17.15
N ARG A 44 23.94 35.18 -16.00
CA ARG A 44 24.79 34.60 -14.95
C ARG A 44 25.37 33.26 -15.40
N THR A 45 26.54 32.94 -14.89
CA THR A 45 27.17 31.64 -15.08
C THR A 45 26.63 30.60 -14.10
N VAL A 46 26.79 29.33 -14.42
CA VAL A 46 26.40 28.22 -13.52
C VAL A 46 27.02 28.35 -12.14
N SER A 47 28.28 28.78 -12.03
CA SER A 47 28.96 28.95 -10.74
C SER A 47 28.33 30.08 -9.92
N GLU A 48 28.10 31.25 -10.54
CA GLU A 48 27.46 32.38 -9.85
C GLU A 48 26.04 32.04 -9.38
N VAL A 49 25.28 31.28 -10.17
CA VAL A 49 23.94 30.82 -9.79
C VAL A 49 24.00 29.80 -8.66
N ALA A 50 24.96 28.88 -8.70
CA ALA A 50 25.17 27.89 -7.65
C ALA A 50 25.49 28.58 -6.31
N ASP A 51 26.37 29.58 -6.34
CA ASP A 51 26.73 30.37 -5.16
C ASP A 51 25.52 31.19 -4.65
N LEU A 52 24.78 31.85 -5.55
CA LEU A 52 23.62 32.68 -5.18
C LEU A 52 22.46 31.88 -4.58
N LEU A 53 22.26 30.64 -5.05
CA LEU A 53 21.20 29.74 -4.59
C LEU A 53 21.69 28.73 -3.54
N GLU A 54 22.92 28.88 -3.05
CA GLU A 54 23.56 28.02 -2.06
C GLU A 54 23.41 26.52 -2.39
N CYS A 55 23.67 26.17 -3.66
CA CYS A 55 23.49 24.81 -4.15
C CYS A 55 24.66 24.34 -5.01
N HIS A 56 24.78 23.04 -5.21
CA HIS A 56 25.88 22.50 -6.02
C HIS A 56 25.70 22.85 -7.52
N PRO A 57 26.77 23.17 -8.27
CA PRO A 57 26.70 23.43 -9.71
C PRO A 57 26.01 22.32 -10.53
N VAL A 58 26.05 21.07 -10.05
CA VAL A 58 25.31 19.94 -10.66
C VAL A 58 23.80 20.15 -10.62
N THR A 59 23.25 20.73 -9.55
CA THR A 59 21.82 21.04 -9.43
C THR A 59 21.39 22.07 -10.48
N VAL A 60 22.21 23.09 -10.69
CA VAL A 60 21.98 24.12 -11.72
C VAL A 60 21.99 23.48 -13.11
N ARG A 61 22.99 22.64 -13.42
CA ARG A 61 23.04 21.90 -14.70
C ARG A 61 21.83 20.99 -14.89
N ALA A 62 21.41 20.27 -13.85
CA ALA A 62 20.24 19.40 -13.90
C ALA A 62 18.94 20.18 -14.15
N ALA A 63 18.82 21.40 -13.59
CA ALA A 63 17.70 22.29 -13.88
C ALA A 63 17.69 22.70 -15.36
N VAL A 64 18.85 23.04 -15.92
CA VAL A 64 19.00 23.37 -17.35
C VAL A 64 18.60 22.21 -18.25
N HIS A 65 19.09 21.00 -17.98
CA HIS A 65 18.73 19.81 -18.76
C HIS A 65 17.22 19.57 -18.74
N ARG A 66 16.61 19.57 -17.55
CA ARG A 66 15.16 19.39 -17.40
C ARG A 66 14.36 20.46 -18.14
N PHE A 67 14.79 21.72 -18.09
CA PHE A 67 14.14 22.80 -18.83
C PHE A 67 14.33 22.66 -20.35
N ALA A 68 15.50 22.22 -20.81
CA ALA A 68 15.73 21.97 -22.23
C ALA A 68 14.87 20.82 -22.76
N ASP A 69 14.62 19.80 -21.94
CA ASP A 69 13.84 18.62 -22.33
C ASP A 69 12.32 18.88 -22.41
N GLY A 70 11.78 19.78 -21.58
CA GLY A 70 10.32 19.96 -21.51
C GLY A 70 9.84 21.33 -21.01
N GLY A 71 10.69 22.36 -21.07
CA GLY A 71 10.34 23.74 -20.72
C GLY A 71 10.00 23.94 -19.25
N ILE A 72 9.16 24.93 -18.98
CA ILE A 72 8.79 25.32 -17.61
C ILE A 72 7.97 24.22 -16.90
N GLU A 73 7.13 23.49 -17.64
CA GLU A 73 6.27 22.43 -17.11
C GLU A 73 7.04 21.17 -16.70
N ALA A 74 8.27 21.01 -17.18
CA ALA A 74 9.14 19.91 -16.77
C ALA A 74 9.87 20.17 -15.44
N LEU A 75 9.87 21.42 -14.92
CA LEU A 75 10.60 21.78 -13.69
C LEU A 75 10.10 21.11 -12.40
N PRO A 76 8.78 20.91 -12.19
CA PRO A 76 8.26 20.12 -11.08
C PRO A 76 8.79 18.68 -11.07
N ASP A 77 8.81 18.07 -9.89
CA ASP A 77 9.01 16.62 -9.83
C ASP A 77 7.82 15.92 -10.48
N ALA A 78 8.10 14.90 -11.29
CA ALA A 78 7.07 13.97 -11.71
C ALA A 78 6.39 13.37 -10.47
N PRO A 79 5.07 13.09 -10.52
CA PRO A 79 4.42 12.32 -9.47
C PRO A 79 5.26 11.08 -9.19
N ARG A 80 5.72 10.91 -7.94
CA ARG A 80 6.45 9.70 -7.57
C ARG A 80 5.40 8.59 -7.49
N PRO A 81 5.31 7.64 -8.44
CA PRO A 81 4.47 6.48 -8.21
C PRO A 81 5.04 5.82 -6.96
N GLY A 82 4.19 5.61 -5.95
CA GLY A 82 4.57 4.80 -4.79
C GLY A 82 5.03 3.41 -5.23
N ARG A 83 5.54 2.62 -4.30
CA ARG A 83 5.86 1.21 -4.58
C ARG A 83 4.62 0.55 -5.21
N PRO A 84 4.70 -0.01 -6.43
CA PRO A 84 3.56 -0.68 -7.02
C PRO A 84 3.14 -1.80 -6.08
N ALA A 85 1.87 -1.80 -5.65
CA ALA A 85 1.31 -2.94 -4.95
C ALA A 85 1.54 -4.16 -5.86
N LYS A 86 2.10 -5.27 -5.34
CA LYS A 86 2.16 -6.53 -6.09
C LYS A 86 0.71 -6.88 -6.42
N PRO A 87 0.25 -6.69 -7.67
CA PRO A 87 -1.14 -6.91 -7.97
C PRO A 87 -1.35 -8.42 -8.07
N LEU A 88 -2.39 -8.93 -7.42
CA LEU A 88 -2.93 -10.23 -7.80
C LEU A 88 -3.37 -10.10 -9.26
N GLY A 89 -2.76 -10.90 -10.14
CA GLY A 89 -3.04 -10.87 -11.58
C GLY A 89 -4.48 -11.26 -11.89
N PRO A 90 -4.98 -10.97 -13.10
CA PRO A 90 -6.33 -11.37 -13.51
C PRO A 90 -6.52 -12.89 -13.41
N ASP A 91 -5.53 -13.68 -13.84
CA ASP A 91 -5.61 -15.15 -13.81
C ASP A 91 -5.69 -15.69 -12.38
N ASP A 92 -4.96 -15.07 -11.44
CA ASP A 92 -4.98 -15.47 -10.03
C ASP A 92 -6.29 -15.09 -9.36
N ARG A 93 -6.91 -13.97 -9.78
CA ARG A 93 -8.25 -13.58 -9.32
C ARG A 93 -9.32 -14.54 -9.82
N SER A 94 -9.25 -14.93 -11.10
CA SER A 94 -10.18 -15.91 -11.67
C SER A 94 -10.07 -17.25 -10.95
N ALA A 95 -8.85 -17.73 -10.71
CA ALA A 95 -8.64 -18.98 -9.97
C ALA A 95 -9.13 -18.90 -8.52
N LEU A 96 -8.95 -17.76 -7.86
CA LEU A 96 -9.46 -17.54 -6.51
C LEU A 96 -10.99 -17.52 -6.47
N ALA A 97 -11.64 -16.91 -7.46
CA ALA A 97 -13.11 -16.91 -7.57
C ALA A 97 -13.65 -18.32 -7.80
N GLU A 98 -13.07 -19.07 -8.74
CA GLU A 98 -13.44 -20.47 -9.01
C GLU A 98 -13.27 -21.36 -7.77
N LEU A 99 -12.15 -21.22 -7.05
CA LEU A 99 -11.93 -21.93 -5.80
C LEU A 99 -13.05 -21.64 -4.78
N LEU A 100 -13.42 -20.36 -4.63
CA LEU A 100 -14.45 -19.95 -3.68
C LEU A 100 -15.84 -20.46 -4.09
N ASP A 101 -16.16 -20.49 -5.37
CA ASP A 101 -17.43 -21.01 -5.88
C ASP A 101 -17.54 -22.53 -5.64
N VAL A 102 -16.53 -23.30 -6.04
CA VAL A 102 -16.47 -24.76 -5.81
C VAL A 102 -16.52 -25.08 -4.31
N SER A 103 -15.81 -24.30 -3.51
CA SER A 103 -15.81 -24.47 -2.05
C SER A 103 -17.16 -24.14 -1.43
N ALA A 104 -17.87 -23.14 -1.95
CA ALA A 104 -19.19 -22.77 -1.47
C ALA A 104 -20.22 -23.87 -1.74
N GLU A 105 -20.18 -24.52 -2.90
CA GLU A 105 -21.02 -25.68 -3.23
C GLU A 105 -20.75 -26.86 -2.29
N ALA A 106 -19.48 -27.09 -1.93
CA ALA A 106 -19.08 -28.11 -0.97
C ALA A 106 -19.32 -27.71 0.51
N GLY A 107 -19.80 -26.50 0.79
CA GLY A 107 -19.99 -25.98 2.15
C GLY A 107 -18.69 -25.68 2.90
N ILE A 108 -17.56 -25.60 2.21
CA ILE A 108 -16.23 -25.30 2.75
C ILE A 108 -16.09 -23.77 2.85
N THR A 109 -15.64 -23.30 4.01
CA THR A 109 -15.39 -21.87 4.25
C THR A 109 -13.90 -21.61 4.37
N TRP A 110 -13.43 -20.57 3.68
CA TRP A 110 -12.03 -20.17 3.68
C TRP A 110 -11.81 -18.93 4.55
N SER A 111 -10.68 -18.92 5.27
CA SER A 111 -10.17 -17.72 5.95
C SER A 111 -9.14 -17.02 5.07
N ALA A 112 -8.96 -15.71 5.24
CA ALA A 112 -7.95 -14.95 4.48
C ALA A 112 -6.52 -15.52 4.62
N PRO A 113 -6.06 -15.99 5.80
CA PRO A 113 -4.78 -16.70 5.91
C PRO A 113 -4.73 -18.00 5.11
N ALA A 114 -5.81 -18.78 5.08
CA ALA A 114 -5.86 -20.03 4.30
C ALA A 114 -5.81 -19.76 2.79
N LEU A 115 -6.52 -18.74 2.31
CA LEU A 115 -6.47 -18.32 0.91
C LEU A 115 -5.08 -17.79 0.52
N ARG A 116 -4.42 -17.05 1.42
CA ARG A 116 -3.02 -16.65 1.22
C ARG A 116 -2.11 -17.86 1.06
N ASP A 117 -2.24 -18.86 1.92
CA ASP A 117 -1.38 -20.04 1.87
C ASP A 117 -1.63 -20.86 0.61
N TRP A 118 -2.89 -20.97 0.18
CA TRP A 118 -3.24 -21.56 -1.11
C TRP A 118 -2.61 -20.78 -2.28
N LEU A 119 -2.75 -19.45 -2.32
CA LEU A 119 -2.13 -18.61 -3.36
C LEU A 119 -0.60 -18.77 -3.40
N ARG A 120 0.04 -18.94 -2.24
CA ARG A 120 1.47 -19.17 -2.14
C ARG A 120 1.88 -20.53 -2.71
N VAL A 121 1.15 -21.59 -2.36
CA VAL A 121 1.49 -22.98 -2.77
C VAL A 121 1.14 -23.23 -4.24
N GLU A 122 -0.06 -22.85 -4.65
CA GLU A 122 -0.60 -23.19 -5.98
C GLU A 122 -0.14 -22.22 -7.07
N ARG A 123 0.08 -20.95 -6.72
CA ARG A 123 0.34 -19.87 -7.69
C ARG A 123 1.66 -19.15 -7.46
N GLY A 124 2.39 -19.44 -6.38
CA GLY A 124 3.63 -18.76 -6.04
C GLY A 124 3.46 -17.27 -5.70
N VAL A 125 2.23 -16.83 -5.39
CA VAL A 125 1.93 -15.42 -5.13
C VAL A 125 2.06 -15.12 -3.65
N GLU A 126 2.97 -14.20 -3.31
CA GLU A 126 3.14 -13.72 -1.95
C GLU A 126 2.38 -12.41 -1.71
N ILE A 127 1.28 -12.52 -0.96
CA ILE A 127 0.40 -11.43 -0.55
C ILE A 127 0.17 -11.47 0.98
N SER A 128 -0.04 -10.32 1.62
CA SER A 128 -0.48 -10.33 3.03
C SER A 128 -1.97 -10.70 3.13
N ALA A 129 -2.37 -11.37 4.22
CA ALA A 129 -3.78 -11.73 4.42
C ALA A 129 -4.70 -10.51 4.51
N ASP A 130 -4.21 -9.39 5.08
CA ASP A 130 -4.93 -8.12 5.15
C ASP A 130 -5.14 -7.53 3.76
N TRP A 131 -4.09 -7.49 2.93
CA TRP A 131 -4.20 -6.98 1.56
C TRP A 131 -5.11 -7.86 0.70
N LEU A 132 -5.05 -9.19 0.88
CA LEU A 132 -5.98 -10.12 0.24
C LEU A 132 -7.43 -9.88 0.69
N SER A 133 -7.68 -9.60 1.96
CA SER A 133 -9.02 -9.30 2.47
C SER A 133 -9.57 -8.00 1.88
N GLU A 134 -8.75 -6.94 1.84
CA GLU A 134 -9.10 -5.67 1.20
C GLU A 134 -9.41 -5.85 -0.29
N LEU A 135 -8.62 -6.69 -0.96
CA LEU A 135 -8.80 -7.02 -2.36
C LEU A 135 -10.13 -7.73 -2.62
N LEU A 136 -10.45 -8.73 -1.80
CA LEU A 136 -11.72 -9.45 -1.88
C LEU A 136 -12.92 -8.52 -1.62
N HIS A 137 -12.83 -7.60 -0.66
CA HIS A 137 -13.88 -6.60 -0.43
C HIS A 137 -14.09 -5.69 -1.63
N ARG A 138 -13.00 -5.24 -2.26
CA ARG A 138 -13.04 -4.40 -3.46
C ARG A 138 -13.68 -5.13 -4.65
N ASP A 139 -13.39 -6.42 -4.77
CA ASP A 139 -13.94 -7.29 -5.82
C ASP A 139 -15.39 -7.73 -5.51
N GLY A 140 -15.99 -7.24 -4.42
CA GLY A 140 -17.40 -7.42 -4.08
C GLY A 140 -17.70 -8.60 -3.14
N PHE A 141 -16.70 -9.38 -2.77
CA PHE A 141 -16.88 -10.47 -1.80
C PHE A 141 -17.26 -9.92 -0.41
N ARG A 142 -18.02 -10.70 0.34
CA ARG A 142 -18.43 -10.39 1.71
C ARG A 142 -18.03 -11.53 2.62
N GLY A 143 -17.30 -11.21 3.69
CA GLY A 143 -16.98 -12.19 4.72
C GLY A 143 -18.25 -12.71 5.39
N LYS A 144 -18.41 -14.04 5.42
CA LYS A 144 -19.37 -14.70 6.31
C LYS A 144 -18.66 -15.02 7.62
N ARG A 145 -19.28 -14.64 8.73
CA ARG A 145 -18.77 -15.03 10.05
C ARG A 145 -19.35 -16.39 10.42
N THR A 146 -18.49 -17.38 10.56
CA THR A 146 -18.88 -18.63 11.21
C THR A 146 -19.32 -18.30 12.63
N ARG A 147 -20.51 -18.75 13.00
CA ARG A 147 -21.00 -18.60 14.37
C ARG A 147 -20.35 -19.68 15.22
N ASP A 148 -19.44 -19.30 16.11
CA ASP A 148 -18.69 -20.22 16.97
C ASP A 148 -19.58 -21.01 17.95
N SER A 149 -20.85 -20.63 18.11
CA SER A 149 -21.79 -21.36 18.96
C SER A 149 -22.57 -22.43 18.21
N VAL A 150 -22.30 -23.69 18.53
CA VAL A 150 -23.05 -24.88 18.05
C VAL A 150 -24.41 -25.01 18.78
N ARG A 151 -24.74 -24.08 19.69
CA ARG A 151 -25.97 -24.10 20.50
C ARG A 151 -27.26 -24.20 19.66
N HIS A 152 -27.25 -23.62 18.47
CA HIS A 152 -28.39 -23.65 17.55
C HIS A 152 -28.61 -25.01 16.86
N LYS A 153 -27.61 -25.90 16.90
CA LYS A 153 -27.67 -27.30 16.41
C LYS A 153 -27.69 -28.31 17.57
N ALA A 154 -27.70 -27.84 18.82
CA ALA A 154 -27.67 -28.73 19.98
C ALA A 154 -29.04 -29.40 20.15
N ASN A 155 -29.08 -30.73 20.03
CA ASN A 155 -30.25 -31.52 20.40
C ASN A 155 -30.23 -31.74 21.92
N PRO A 156 -31.23 -31.26 22.68
CA PRO A 156 -31.22 -31.32 24.14
C PRO A 156 -31.18 -32.75 24.68
N VAL A 157 -31.76 -33.71 23.96
CA VAL A 157 -31.79 -35.12 24.34
C VAL A 157 -30.40 -35.75 24.22
N LEU A 158 -29.71 -35.52 23.10
CA LEU A 158 -28.35 -36.02 22.89
C LEU A 158 -27.35 -35.36 23.85
N GLN A 159 -27.55 -34.08 24.18
CA GLN A 159 -26.74 -33.36 25.15
C GLN A 159 -26.89 -33.95 26.56
N GLN A 160 -28.13 -34.29 26.96
CA GLN A 160 -28.40 -34.88 28.25
C GLN A 160 -27.80 -36.29 28.37
N ALA A 161 -27.93 -37.11 27.32
CA ALA A 161 -27.32 -38.45 27.28
C ALA A 161 -25.78 -38.39 27.33
N ALA A 162 -25.16 -37.50 26.54
CA ALA A 162 -23.71 -37.30 26.57
C ALA A 162 -23.23 -36.76 27.93
N ARG A 163 -24.01 -35.89 28.57
CA ARG A 163 -23.70 -35.36 29.90
C ARG A 163 -23.78 -36.43 30.99
N ALA A 164 -24.80 -37.28 30.97
CA ALA A 164 -24.92 -38.42 31.88
C ALA A 164 -23.76 -39.41 31.68
N HIS A 165 -23.39 -39.68 30.43
CA HIS A 165 -22.24 -40.54 30.10
C HIS A 165 -20.91 -39.94 30.61
N LEU A 166 -20.72 -38.63 30.46
CA LEU A 166 -19.53 -37.95 31.00
C LEU A 166 -19.51 -37.93 32.53
N GLU A 167 -20.66 -37.83 33.19
CA GLU A 167 -20.77 -37.92 34.65
C GLU A 167 -20.43 -39.32 35.16
N ASP A 168 -20.85 -40.37 34.45
CA ASP A 168 -20.50 -41.77 34.76
C ASP A 168 -19.00 -42.06 34.54
N LEU A 169 -18.39 -41.41 33.55
CA LEU A 169 -16.94 -41.49 33.27
C LEU A 169 -16.09 -40.57 34.14
N ARG A 170 -16.67 -39.73 35.02
CA ARG A 170 -15.86 -38.96 35.96
C ARG A 170 -15.20 -39.95 36.92
N PRO A 171 -13.86 -40.00 36.99
CA PRO A 171 -13.21 -40.88 37.94
C PRO A 171 -13.68 -40.51 39.35
N CYS A 172 -14.30 -41.47 40.04
CA CYS A 172 -14.72 -41.32 41.43
C CYS A 172 -13.53 -40.81 42.26
N GLY A 173 -13.63 -39.60 42.79
CA GLY A 173 -12.50 -39.05 43.55
C GLY A 173 -12.65 -37.63 44.07
N ARG A 174 -13.63 -37.40 44.96
CA ARG A 174 -13.36 -37.03 46.37
C ARG A 174 -14.55 -37.49 47.22
N PRO A 175 -14.35 -38.31 48.27
CA PRO A 175 -15.43 -38.62 49.18
C PRO A 175 -15.91 -37.33 49.86
N HIS A 176 -17.22 -37.21 50.01
CA HIS A 176 -17.81 -36.28 50.97
C HIS A 176 -17.30 -36.72 52.35
N THR A 177 -16.60 -35.87 53.09
CA THR A 177 -16.26 -36.15 54.49
C THR A 177 -17.47 -35.76 55.35
N PRO A 178 -18.19 -36.70 56.01
CA PRO A 178 -18.98 -36.35 57.16
C PRO A 178 -18.18 -36.60 58.45
N GLU A 179 -18.43 -35.75 59.45
CA GLU A 179 -18.45 -35.98 60.92
C GLU A 179 -17.92 -34.73 61.63
N ASN A 180 -18.78 -33.95 62.29
CA ASN A 180 -19.52 -34.17 63.55
C ASN A 180 -18.73 -33.71 64.78
N ALA A 181 -19.39 -32.82 65.52
CA ALA A 181 -19.37 -32.62 66.96
C ALA A 181 -18.03 -32.37 67.67
N THR A 182 -17.90 -31.15 68.20
CA THR A 182 -17.78 -31.01 69.66
C THR A 182 -18.80 -29.98 70.11
#